data_AF-A0A3A4QNE3-F1
#
_entry.id   AF-A0A3A4QNE3-F1
#
_cell.length_a   1.000
_cell.length_b   1.000
_cell.length_c   1.000
_cell.angle_alpha   90.00
_cell.angle_beta   90.00
_cell.angle_gamma   90.00
#
_symmetry.space_group_name_H-M   'P 1'
#
loop_
_entity.id
_entity.type
_entity.pdbx_description
1 polymer ?
#
loop_
_entity_poly.entity_id
_entity_poly.type
_entity_poly.pdbx_seq_one_letter_code
_entity_poly.pdbx_strand_id
1 'polypeptide(L)'
;MEEFVIEGGVPLRGEITPSGNKNAALPLLAACLLTDEAVVLHNIPQIRDVLDMRKLIESIGAQVDELDANTWRITTPELAASDLDPDLCRRIRAS
;
A
#
# COMPACT_ATOMS: atom_id res chain seq x y z
N MET A 1 12.27 5.61 21.95
CA MET A 1 10.80 5.54 21.89
C MET A 1 10.37 6.85 21.27
N GLU A 2 9.71 6.82 20.12
CA GLU A 2 9.20 8.03 19.48
C GLU A 2 7.85 8.36 20.10
N GLU A 3 7.62 9.63 20.44
CA GLU A 3 6.38 10.09 21.03
C GLU A 3 5.91 11.39 20.37
N PHE A 4 4.60 11.54 20.27
CA PHE A 4 3.98 12.82 19.94
C PHE A 4 3.60 13.52 21.26
N VAL A 5 4.19 14.69 21.52
CA VAL A 5 3.78 15.57 22.62
C VAL A 5 2.73 16.53 22.08
N ILE A 6 1.49 16.42 22.57
CA ILE A 6 0.36 17.25 22.13
C ILE A 6 0.01 18.26 23.22
N GLU A 7 0.22 19.54 22.93
CA GLU A 7 -0.23 20.65 23.78
C GLU A 7 -1.61 21.12 23.31
N GLY A 8 -2.65 20.88 24.13
CA GLY A 8 -4.03 21.21 23.80
C GLY A 8 -4.38 22.71 23.92
N GLY A 9 -5.66 23.03 23.76
CA GLY A 9 -6.20 24.38 23.95
C GLY A 9 -6.37 25.22 22.68
N VAL A 10 -5.99 24.69 21.52
CA VAL A 10 -6.15 25.36 20.22
C VAL A 10 -7.23 24.65 19.39
N PRO A 11 -8.35 25.32 19.06
CA PRO A 11 -9.35 24.75 18.16
C PRO A 11 -8.81 24.64 16.73
N LEU A 12 -8.95 23.46 16.11
CA LEU A 12 -8.58 23.26 14.71
C LEU A 12 -9.56 24.00 13.78
N ARG A 13 -9.03 24.69 12.78
CA ARG A 13 -9.80 25.38 11.73
C ARG A 13 -9.10 25.20 10.39
N GLY A 14 -9.87 24.86 9.35
CA GLY A 14 -9.36 24.67 8.00
C GLY A 14 -10.00 23.46 7.33
N GLU A 15 -9.42 23.05 6.21
CA GLU A 15 -9.85 21.90 5.42
C GLU A 15 -8.70 20.89 5.34
N ILE A 16 -9.05 19.61 5.27
CA ILE A 16 -8.11 18.52 5.01
C ILE A 16 -8.65 17.68 3.86
N THR A 17 -7.74 17.19 3.01
CA THR A 17 -8.08 16.15 2.04
C THR A 17 -7.68 14.80 2.63
N PRO A 18 -8.62 13.88 2.86
CA PRO A 18 -8.30 12.54 3.35
C PRO A 18 -7.44 11.77 2.34
N SER A 19 -6.45 11.05 2.82
CA SER A 19 -5.71 10.08 2.01
C SER A 19 -6.59 8.91 1.59
N GLY A 20 -6.14 8.15 0.60
CA GLY A 20 -6.75 6.90 0.17
C GLY A 20 -7.07 5.91 1.29
N ASN A 21 -8.05 5.04 1.04
CA ASN A 21 -8.48 4.03 2.01
C ASN A 21 -7.56 2.80 1.96
N LYS A 22 -6.79 2.57 3.03
CA LYS A 22 -5.94 1.37 3.19
C LYS A 22 -6.69 0.07 2.97
N ASN A 23 -7.88 -0.05 3.54
CA ASN A 23 -8.66 -1.29 3.53
C ASN A 23 -9.25 -1.59 2.14
N ALA A 24 -9.32 -0.57 1.26
CA ALA A 24 -9.58 -0.78 -0.16
C ALA A 24 -8.28 -1.07 -0.93
N ALA A 25 -7.20 -0.34 -0.64
CA ALA A 25 -5.92 -0.48 -1.33
C ALA A 25 -5.30 -1.89 -1.18
N LEU A 26 -5.27 -2.45 0.03
CA LEU A 26 -4.64 -3.76 0.30
C LEU A 26 -5.24 -4.92 -0.55
N PRO A 27 -6.57 -5.14 -0.57
CA PRO A 27 -7.14 -6.20 -1.42
C PRO A 27 -7.05 -5.87 -2.91
N LEU A 28 -7.08 -4.58 -3.31
CA LEU A 28 -6.89 -4.20 -4.71
C LEU A 28 -5.47 -4.52 -5.20
N LEU A 29 -4.44 -4.29 -4.37
CA LEU A 29 -3.07 -4.68 -4.67
C LEU A 29 -2.92 -6.19 -4.86
N ALA A 30 -3.61 -6.99 -4.03
CA ALA A 30 -3.65 -8.44 -4.22
C ALA A 30 -4.40 -8.84 -5.51
N ALA A 31 -5.48 -8.14 -5.85
CA ALA A 31 -6.26 -8.41 -7.06
C ALA A 31 -5.47 -8.14 -8.34
N CYS A 32 -4.50 -7.20 -8.34
CA CYS A 32 -3.60 -6.96 -9.46
C CYS A 32 -2.72 -8.17 -9.82
N LEU A 33 -2.61 -9.17 -8.95
CA LEU A 33 -1.89 -10.42 -9.24
C LEU A 33 -2.70 -11.39 -10.11
N LEU A 34 -4.01 -11.15 -10.27
CA LEU A 34 -4.91 -12.04 -10.99
C LEU A 34 -4.93 -11.79 -12.51
N THR A 35 -4.13 -10.86 -13.00
CA THR A 35 -4.02 -10.50 -14.41
C THR A 35 -2.58 -10.12 -14.77
N ASP A 36 -2.21 -10.39 -16.00
CA ASP A 36 -0.97 -9.94 -16.64
C ASP A 36 -1.12 -8.55 -17.30
N GLU A 37 -2.34 -8.03 -17.41
CA GLU A 37 -2.61 -6.68 -17.90
C GLU A 37 -2.19 -5.60 -16.88
N ALA A 38 -1.80 -4.44 -17.37
CA ALA A 38 -1.42 -3.32 -16.52
C ALA A 38 -2.65 -2.70 -15.83
N VAL A 39 -2.65 -2.71 -14.49
CA VAL A 39 -3.68 -2.10 -13.66
C VAL A 39 -3.16 -0.80 -13.06
N VAL A 40 -3.91 0.30 -13.22
CA VAL A 40 -3.56 1.60 -12.63
C VAL A 40 -4.47 1.87 -11.44
N LEU A 41 -3.88 2.00 -10.25
CA LEU A 41 -4.59 2.36 -9.03
C LEU A 41 -4.24 3.79 -8.63
N HIS A 42 -5.26 4.65 -8.55
CA HIS A 42 -5.15 6.02 -8.08
C HIS A 42 -5.47 6.14 -6.59
N ASN A 43 -5.00 7.23 -5.98
CA ASN A 43 -5.28 7.54 -4.58
C ASN A 43 -4.85 6.41 -3.62
N ILE A 44 -3.68 5.83 -3.84
CA ILE A 44 -3.05 4.86 -2.94
C ILE A 44 -2.41 5.61 -1.76
N PRO A 45 -2.75 5.28 -0.50
CA PRO A 45 -2.20 5.97 0.66
C PRO A 45 -0.76 5.51 0.93
N GLN A 46 0.13 6.47 1.14
CA GLN A 46 1.55 6.23 1.40
C GLN A 46 1.83 5.94 2.88
N ILE A 47 1.35 4.78 3.34
CA ILE A 47 1.48 4.32 4.72
C ILE A 47 2.16 2.95 4.78
N ARG A 48 2.73 2.62 5.94
CA ARG A 48 3.59 1.44 6.13
C ARG A 48 2.97 0.14 5.60
N ASP A 49 1.73 -0.16 5.96
CA ASP A 49 1.08 -1.41 5.54
C ASP A 49 0.95 -1.54 4.01
N VAL A 50 0.70 -0.44 3.32
CA VAL A 50 0.58 -0.41 1.85
C VAL A 50 1.94 -0.53 1.18
N LEU A 51 2.96 0.09 1.77
CA LEU A 51 4.35 -0.06 1.32
C LEU A 51 4.90 -1.47 1.58
N ASP A 52 4.51 -2.11 2.68
CA ASP A 52 4.90 -3.49 2.97
C ASP A 52 4.14 -4.46 2.05
N MET A 53 2.86 -4.19 1.74
CA MET A 53 2.11 -4.94 0.71
C MET A 53 2.75 -4.83 -0.67
N ARG A 54 3.21 -3.63 -1.06
CA ARG A 54 3.98 -3.45 -2.30
C ARG A 54 5.20 -4.38 -2.36
N LYS A 55 6.04 -4.37 -1.32
CA LYS A 55 7.23 -5.23 -1.26
C LYS A 55 6.87 -6.71 -1.35
N LEU A 56 5.76 -7.10 -0.72
CA LEU A 56 5.28 -8.48 -0.76
C LEU A 56 4.89 -8.88 -2.19
N ILE A 57 4.08 -8.07 -2.89
CA ILE A 57 3.69 -8.39 -4.26
C ILE A 57 4.88 -8.33 -5.24
N GLU A 58 5.83 -7.41 -5.03
CA GLU A 58 7.06 -7.35 -5.80
C GLU A 58 7.92 -8.62 -5.62
N SER A 59 7.95 -9.18 -4.41
CA SER A 59 8.69 -10.42 -4.14
C SER A 59 8.17 -11.66 -4.89
N ILE A 60 6.93 -11.61 -5.40
CA ILE A 60 6.28 -12.72 -6.13
C ILE A 60 6.07 -12.43 -7.62
N GLY A 61 6.74 -11.40 -8.14
CA GLY A 61 6.80 -11.10 -9.58
C GLY A 61 5.96 -9.92 -10.05
N ALA A 62 5.24 -9.22 -9.16
CA ALA A 62 4.58 -7.98 -9.55
C ALA A 62 5.60 -6.86 -9.80
N GLN A 63 5.36 -6.05 -10.81
CA GLN A 63 6.13 -4.84 -11.12
C GLN A 63 5.27 -3.63 -10.75
N VAL A 64 5.79 -2.73 -9.92
CA VAL A 64 5.06 -1.55 -9.45
C VAL A 64 5.80 -0.28 -9.86
N ASP A 65 5.24 0.42 -10.85
CA ASP A 65 5.72 1.73 -11.29
C ASP A 65 4.94 2.85 -10.60
N GLU A 66 5.64 3.80 -9.98
CA GLU A 66 5.02 5.01 -9.45
C GLU A 66 4.84 6.02 -10.59
N LEU A 67 3.58 6.30 -10.96
CA LEU A 67 3.26 7.32 -11.97
C LEU A 67 3.21 8.73 -11.33
N ASP A 68 2.79 8.80 -10.07
CA ASP A 68 2.85 9.98 -9.22
C ASP A 68 2.88 9.58 -7.73
N ALA A 69 2.81 10.56 -6.83
CA ALA A 69 2.91 10.34 -5.38
C ALA A 69 1.85 9.40 -4.79
N ASN A 70 0.70 9.19 -5.44
CA ASN A 70 -0.39 8.34 -4.97
C ASN A 70 -1.00 7.47 -6.09
N THR A 71 -0.37 7.37 -7.25
CA THR A 71 -0.82 6.56 -8.38
C THR A 71 0.24 5.53 -8.75
N TRP A 72 -0.14 4.26 -8.72
CA TRP A 72 0.73 3.14 -9.09
C TRP A 72 0.17 2.42 -10.32
N ARG A 73 1.07 2.04 -11.23
CA ARG A 73 0.80 1.05 -12.27
C ARG A 73 1.41 -0.28 -11.83
N ILE A 74 0.58 -1.32 -11.78
CA ILE A 74 0.97 -2.67 -11.38
C ILE A 74 0.78 -3.60 -12.57
N THR A 75 1.81 -4.39 -12.88
CA THR A 75 1.75 -5.43 -13.91
C THR A 75 2.36 -6.71 -13.35
N THR A 76 1.71 -7.87 -13.58
CA THR A 76 2.19 -9.16 -13.08
C THR A 76 2.27 -10.18 -14.23
N PRO A 77 3.28 -10.05 -15.13
CA PRO A 77 3.34 -10.88 -16.33
C PRO A 77 3.60 -12.36 -16.04
N GLU A 78 4.36 -12.64 -14.97
CA GLU A 78 4.63 -14.00 -14.51
C GLU A 78 4.67 -13.99 -12.97
N LEU A 79 3.81 -14.81 -12.36
CA LEU A 79 3.83 -15.05 -10.92
C LEU A 79 4.95 -16.03 -10.58
N ALA A 80 5.86 -15.61 -9.71
CA ALA A 80 6.87 -16.48 -9.17
C ALA A 80 6.27 -17.33 -8.04
N ALA A 81 6.40 -18.65 -8.14
CA ALA A 81 6.15 -19.52 -7.00
C ALA A 81 7.27 -19.29 -5.97
N SER A 82 6.94 -18.60 -4.87
CA SER A 82 7.90 -18.28 -3.83
C SER A 82 7.31 -18.48 -2.44
N ASP A 83 8.16 -18.85 -1.49
CA ASP A 83 7.84 -18.70 -0.08
C ASP A 83 7.75 -17.21 0.26
N LEU A 84 6.56 -16.75 0.60
CA LEU A 84 6.33 -15.37 1.03
C LEU A 84 7.09 -15.08 2.32
N ASP A 85 7.74 -13.92 2.40
CA ASP A 85 8.44 -13.48 3.63
C ASP A 85 7.44 -13.46 4.81
N PRO A 86 7.60 -14.35 5.80
CA PRO A 86 6.68 -14.44 6.93
C PRO A 86 6.63 -13.16 7.77
N ASP A 87 7.70 -12.37 7.79
CA ASP A 87 7.75 -11.10 8.52
C ASP A 87 6.93 -10.02 7.81
N LEU A 88 6.96 -9.96 6.47
CA LEU A 88 6.09 -9.05 5.71
C LEU A 88 4.61 -9.44 5.86
N CYS A 89 4.29 -10.73 5.76
CA CYS A 89 2.94 -11.24 5.98
C CYS A 89 2.40 -10.88 7.36
N ARG A 90 3.22 -10.99 8.41
CA ARG A 90 2.85 -10.62 9.79
C ARG A 90 2.61 -9.12 9.97
N ARG A 91 3.29 -8.26 9.20
CA ARG A 91 3.11 -6.80 9.27
C ARG A 91 1.81 -6.32 8.62
N ILE A 92 1.36 -6.99 7.57
CA ILE A 92 0.14 -6.63 6.83
C ILE A 92 -1.12 -7.14 7.54
N ARG A 93 -1.01 -8.27 8.25
CA ARG A 93 -2.14 -8.84 8.99
C ARG A 93 -2.60 -7.87 10.08
N ALA A 94 -3.82 -7.37 9.96
CA ALA A 94 -4.49 -6.68 11.05
C ALA A 94 -4.66 -7.64 12.24
N SER A 95 -4.43 -7.14 13.45
CA SER A 95 -4.49 -7.86 14.73
C SER A 95 -5.63 -8.89 14.80
#